data_AF-A0A0Q8L2J0-F1
#
_entry.id   AF-A0A0Q8L2J0-F1
#
_cell.length_a   1.000
_cell.length_b   1.000
_cell.length_c   1.000
_cell.angle_alpha   90.00
_cell.angle_beta   90.00
_cell.angle_gamma   90.00
#
_symmetry.space_group_name_H-M   'P 1'
#
loop_
_entity.id
_entity.type
_entity.pdbx_description
1 polymer ?
#
loop_
_entity_poly.entity_id
_entity_poly.type
_entity_poly.pdbx_seq_one_letter_code
_entity_poly.pdbx_strand_id
1 'polypeptide(L)'
;MYVLDTNVLSALAHKRPNPKVVDWVGSLRAPIAIPFSAVFEIQRGISMLKSKDESRAASLAKWLKSLLESDVMFLAMDAAVAQVYADMTLIPALQDLWVPCRNAKKPGQDLAIAATAIAHRAVVASMNTKDFVRIDRYFRLRGLFNPDCGRWDIPLASARRSSAAQTHDKEQHRWHHRPLPRQRRYFPVKCSRFLFSQVLRTTVENSAFLS
;
A
#
# COMPACT_ATOMS: atom_id res chain seq x y z
N MET A 1 5.04 5.74 9.71
CA MET A 1 3.78 5.59 8.96
C MET A 1 3.91 4.37 8.05
N TYR A 2 2.85 3.60 7.95
CA TYR A 2 2.70 2.52 6.98
C TYR A 2 1.74 2.95 5.87
N VAL A 3 2.03 2.58 4.63
CA VAL A 3 1.10 2.64 3.50
C VAL A 3 0.65 1.21 3.23
N LEU A 4 -0.66 0.97 3.28
CA LEU A 4 -1.21 -0.36 3.05
C LEU A 4 -1.36 -0.64 1.56
N ASP A 5 -0.86 -1.78 1.15
CA ASP A 5 -1.16 -2.36 -0.16
C ASP A 5 -2.61 -2.86 -0.23
N THR A 6 -3.16 -2.93 -1.43
CA THR A 6 -4.50 -3.42 -1.77
C THR A 6 -4.74 -4.82 -1.24
N ASN A 7 -3.73 -5.71 -1.28
CA ASN A 7 -3.90 -7.07 -0.75
C ASN A 7 -4.11 -7.09 0.77
N VAL A 8 -3.45 -6.20 1.52
CA VAL A 8 -3.61 -6.08 2.98
C VAL A 8 -5.01 -5.58 3.31
N LEU A 9 -5.48 -4.55 2.58
CA LEU A 9 -6.85 -4.05 2.72
C LEU A 9 -7.89 -5.13 2.36
N SER A 10 -7.65 -5.89 1.30
CA SER A 10 -8.54 -6.98 0.90
C SER A 10 -8.62 -8.07 1.97
N ALA A 11 -7.50 -8.41 2.63
CA ALA A 11 -7.48 -9.35 3.76
C ALA A 11 -8.29 -8.86 4.98
N LEU A 12 -8.46 -7.55 5.14
CA LEU A 12 -9.32 -6.95 6.16
C LEU A 12 -10.79 -6.88 5.74
N ALA A 13 -11.08 -6.84 4.43
CA ALA A 13 -12.42 -6.68 3.87
C ALA A 13 -13.25 -7.98 3.83
N HIS A 14 -12.61 -9.14 3.97
CA HIS A 14 -13.30 -10.43 3.90
C HIS A 14 -14.26 -10.64 5.08
N LYS A 15 -15.36 -11.37 4.85
CA LYS A 15 -16.29 -11.82 5.91
C LYS A 15 -15.56 -12.51 7.08
N ARG A 16 -14.50 -13.24 6.76
CA ARG A 16 -13.54 -13.79 7.73
C ARG A 16 -12.18 -13.13 7.45
N PRO A 17 -11.85 -12.02 8.14
CA PRO A 17 -10.58 -11.34 7.94
C PRO A 17 -9.39 -12.23 8.29
N ASN A 18 -8.22 -11.96 7.71
CA ASN A 18 -6.99 -12.65 8.11
C ASN A 18 -6.63 -12.23 9.55
N PRO A 19 -6.63 -13.15 10.54
CA PRO A 19 -6.43 -12.81 11.94
C PRO A 19 -5.05 -12.17 12.18
N LYS A 20 -4.00 -12.60 11.47
CA LYS A 20 -2.66 -12.04 11.65
C LYS A 20 -2.57 -10.59 11.19
N VAL A 21 -3.28 -10.25 10.12
CA VAL A 21 -3.34 -8.87 9.62
C VAL A 21 -4.15 -7.99 10.58
N VAL A 22 -5.26 -8.51 11.11
CA VAL A 22 -6.07 -7.82 12.14
C VAL A 22 -5.24 -7.56 13.39
N ASP A 23 -4.55 -8.58 13.90
CA ASP A 23 -3.71 -8.48 15.09
C ASP A 23 -2.56 -7.50 14.88
N TRP A 24 -1.91 -7.56 13.71
CA TRP A 24 -0.85 -6.61 13.35
C TRP A 24 -1.38 -5.17 13.34
N VAL A 25 -2.48 -4.90 12.63
CA VAL A 25 -3.10 -3.56 12.60
C VAL A 25 -3.48 -3.10 14.01
N GLY A 26 -4.05 -3.98 14.84
CA GLY A 26 -4.41 -3.68 16.22
C GLY A 26 -3.21 -3.41 17.14
N SER A 27 -2.04 -3.97 16.83
CA SER A 27 -0.80 -3.79 17.59
C SER A 27 -0.01 -2.52 17.20
N LEU A 28 -0.32 -1.92 16.04
CA LEU A 28 0.47 -0.82 15.50
C LEU A 28 0.34 0.45 16.33
N ARG A 29 1.49 1.00 16.73
CA ARG A 29 1.59 2.35 17.33
C ARG A 29 1.83 3.45 16.30
N ALA A 30 2.22 3.09 15.09
CA ALA A 30 2.52 4.03 14.00
C ALA A 30 1.25 4.33 13.18
N PRO A 31 1.13 5.55 12.62
CA PRO A 31 0.01 5.87 11.73
C PRO A 31 -0.03 4.95 10.51
N ILE A 32 -1.26 4.63 10.09
CA ILE A 32 -1.57 3.88 8.87
C ILE A 32 -2.17 4.85 7.87
N ALA A 33 -1.79 4.70 6.61
CA ALA A 33 -2.38 5.43 5.51
C ALA A 33 -2.75 4.50 4.35
N ILE A 34 -3.78 4.88 3.61
CA ILE A 34 -4.28 4.17 2.43
C ILE A 34 -3.96 5.03 1.20
N PRO A 35 -3.21 4.50 0.21
CA PRO A 35 -2.89 5.26 -0.99
C PRO A 35 -4.09 5.28 -1.94
N PHE A 36 -4.22 6.35 -2.73
CA PHE A 36 -5.21 6.48 -3.80
C PHE A 36 -5.28 5.25 -4.69
N SER A 37 -4.12 4.70 -5.07
CA SER A 37 -4.00 3.51 -5.90
C SER A 37 -4.74 2.30 -5.34
N ALA A 38 -4.71 2.09 -4.03
CA ALA A 38 -5.39 0.95 -3.41
C ALA A 38 -6.91 1.12 -3.42
N VAL A 39 -7.40 2.34 -3.16
CA VAL A 39 -8.83 2.66 -3.29
C VAL A 39 -9.29 2.46 -4.74
N PHE A 40 -8.49 2.91 -5.71
CA PHE A 40 -8.77 2.72 -7.13
C PHE A 40 -8.86 1.23 -7.50
N GLU A 41 -7.93 0.39 -7.06
CA GLU A 41 -7.98 -1.06 -7.33
C GLU A 41 -9.21 -1.73 -6.75
N ILE A 42 -9.56 -1.41 -5.50
CA ILE A 42 -10.74 -1.97 -4.83
C ILE A 42 -12.01 -1.55 -5.56
N GLN A 43 -12.17 -0.24 -5.84
CA GLN A 43 -13.35 0.27 -6.54
C GLN A 43 -13.49 -0.34 -7.94
N ARG A 44 -12.38 -0.46 -8.67
CA ARG A 44 -12.36 -1.11 -9.98
C ARG A 44 -12.76 -2.59 -9.88
N GLY A 45 -12.25 -3.31 -8.88
CA GLY A 45 -12.62 -4.69 -8.60
C GLY A 45 -14.11 -4.86 -8.31
N ILE A 46 -14.69 -3.98 -7.50
CA ILE A 46 -16.13 -3.93 -7.21
C ILE A 46 -16.93 -3.73 -8.50
N SER A 47 -16.56 -2.74 -9.32
CA SER A 47 -17.25 -2.47 -10.59
C SER A 47 -17.19 -3.65 -11.57
N MET A 48 -16.05 -4.34 -11.63
CA MET A 48 -15.90 -5.55 -12.46
C MET A 48 -16.68 -6.75 -11.91
N LEU A 49 -16.85 -6.84 -10.60
CA LEU A 49 -17.59 -7.93 -9.95
C LEU A 49 -19.11 -7.75 -10.12
N LYS A 50 -19.60 -6.52 -10.23
CA LYS A 50 -21.04 -6.20 -10.29
C LYS A 50 -21.80 -6.98 -11.38
N SER A 51 -21.20 -7.21 -12.54
CA SER A 51 -21.81 -7.98 -13.63
C SER A 51 -21.80 -9.50 -13.42
N LYS A 52 -21.06 -9.99 -12.41
CA LYS A 52 -20.87 -11.42 -12.13
C LYS A 52 -21.54 -11.86 -10.83
N ASP A 53 -21.52 -11.00 -9.82
CA ASP A 53 -22.03 -11.27 -8.48
C ASP A 53 -22.40 -9.94 -7.82
N GLU A 54 -23.65 -9.51 -8.03
CA GLU A 54 -24.15 -8.23 -7.54
C GLU A 54 -24.20 -8.16 -6.01
N SER A 55 -24.57 -9.26 -5.34
CA SER A 55 -24.67 -9.33 -3.87
C SER A 55 -23.30 -9.13 -3.21
N ARG A 56 -22.27 -9.81 -3.72
CA ARG A 56 -20.91 -9.64 -3.23
C ARG A 56 -20.34 -8.26 -3.57
N ALA A 57 -20.62 -7.73 -4.76
CA ALA A 57 -20.22 -6.38 -5.14
C ALA A 57 -20.84 -5.31 -4.23
N ALA A 58 -22.13 -5.42 -3.92
CA ALA A 58 -22.83 -4.53 -3.00
C ALA A 58 -22.25 -4.59 -1.57
N SER A 59 -21.93 -5.80 -1.09
CA SER A 59 -21.29 -5.99 0.22
C SER A 59 -19.92 -5.30 0.29
N LEU A 60 -19.08 -5.47 -0.74
CA LEU A 60 -17.77 -4.82 -0.81
C LEU A 60 -17.88 -3.29 -0.99
N ALA A 61 -18.88 -2.80 -1.73
CA ALA A 61 -19.14 -1.37 -1.87
C ALA A 61 -19.54 -0.73 -0.53
N LYS A 62 -20.38 -1.39 0.27
CA LYS A 62 -20.74 -0.93 1.61
C LYS A 62 -19.52 -0.89 2.54
N TRP A 63 -18.67 -1.91 2.47
CA TRP A 63 -17.41 -1.94 3.22
C TRP A 63 -16.48 -0.80 2.82
N LEU A 64 -16.24 -0.60 1.51
CA LEU A 64 -15.38 0.48 1.03
C LEU A 64 -15.93 1.85 1.42
N LYS A 65 -17.24 2.06 1.33
CA LYS A 65 -17.89 3.31 1.80
C LYS A 65 -17.59 3.56 3.28
N SER A 66 -17.75 2.56 4.13
CA SER A 66 -17.49 2.66 5.58
C SER A 66 -16.01 2.97 5.85
N LEU A 67 -15.09 2.42 5.05
CA LEU A 67 -13.66 2.73 5.14
C LEU A 67 -13.37 4.18 4.74
N LEU A 68 -13.97 4.68 3.67
CA LEU A 68 -13.80 6.06 3.18
C LEU A 68 -14.38 7.10 4.15
N GLU A 69 -15.41 6.74 4.91
CA GLU A 69 -16.02 7.57 5.95
C GLU A 69 -15.27 7.49 7.30
N SER A 70 -14.24 6.65 7.42
CA SER A 70 -13.45 6.49 8.64
C SER A 70 -12.34 7.54 8.79
N ASP A 71 -11.78 7.65 10.00
CA ASP A 71 -10.68 8.57 10.33
C ASP A 71 -9.30 8.13 9.80
N VAL A 72 -9.23 7.12 8.91
CA VAL A 72 -7.96 6.67 8.34
C VAL A 72 -7.37 7.73 7.42
N MET A 73 -6.04 7.83 7.41
CA MET A 73 -5.36 8.76 6.51
C MET A 73 -5.41 8.24 5.08
N PHE A 74 -5.86 9.07 4.15
CA PHE A 74 -5.78 8.80 2.71
C PHE A 74 -4.69 9.64 2.06
N LEU A 75 -3.85 9.02 1.22
CA LEU A 75 -2.80 9.71 0.47
C LEU A 75 -3.19 9.83 -1.00
N ALA A 76 -3.26 11.06 -1.49
CA ALA A 76 -3.51 11.35 -2.89
C ALA A 76 -2.27 11.04 -3.76
N MET A 77 -2.49 10.81 -5.05
CA MET A 77 -1.41 10.85 -6.05
C MET A 77 -1.10 12.31 -6.38
N ASP A 78 -0.46 13.01 -5.43
CA ASP A 78 -0.11 14.42 -5.57
C ASP A 78 1.13 14.65 -6.47
N ALA A 79 1.53 15.91 -6.64
CA ALA A 79 2.66 16.28 -7.49
C ALA A 79 4.01 15.66 -7.05
N ALA A 80 4.19 15.35 -5.77
CA ALA A 80 5.41 14.70 -5.29
C ALA A 80 5.38 13.20 -5.62
N VAL A 81 4.23 12.54 -5.43
CA VAL A 81 4.02 11.14 -5.85
C VAL A 81 4.18 11.00 -7.38
N ALA A 82 3.61 11.91 -8.15
CA ALA A 82 3.66 11.90 -9.61
C ALA A 82 5.09 12.00 -10.16
N GLN A 83 5.95 12.82 -9.54
CA GLN A 83 7.37 12.91 -9.94
C GLN A 83 8.10 11.57 -9.75
N VAL A 84 7.97 10.94 -8.58
CA VAL A 84 8.58 9.63 -8.33
C VAL A 84 8.02 8.57 -9.27
N TYR A 85 6.70 8.57 -9.47
CA TYR A 85 6.03 7.62 -10.36
C TYR A 85 6.51 7.78 -11.81
N ALA A 86 6.67 9.01 -12.32
CA ALA A 86 7.18 9.27 -13.66
C ALA A 86 8.62 8.77 -13.83
N ASP A 87 9.50 9.00 -12.84
CA ASP A 87 10.87 8.47 -12.91
C ASP A 87 10.88 6.94 -12.92
N MET A 88 9.98 6.31 -12.16
CA MET A 88 9.83 4.85 -12.13
C MET A 88 9.39 4.27 -13.47
N THR A 89 8.53 4.96 -14.23
CA THR A 89 8.05 4.45 -15.52
C THR A 89 9.14 4.42 -16.60
N LEU A 90 10.22 5.18 -16.42
CA LEU A 90 11.37 5.20 -17.33
C LEU A 90 12.29 3.97 -17.17
N ILE A 91 12.13 3.18 -16.11
CA ILE A 91 12.97 2.00 -15.88
C ILE A 91 12.44 0.81 -16.71
N PRO A 92 13.20 0.31 -17.72
CA PRO A 92 12.73 -0.80 -18.55
C PRO A 92 12.45 -2.06 -17.74
N ALA A 93 13.26 -2.28 -16.70
CA ALA A 93 13.10 -3.39 -15.77
C ALA A 93 11.92 -3.23 -14.80
N LEU A 94 11.06 -2.22 -14.92
CA LEU A 94 9.80 -2.09 -14.17
C LEU A 94 8.59 -1.88 -15.11
N GLN A 95 8.79 -1.97 -16.43
CA GLN A 95 7.80 -1.59 -17.43
C GLN A 95 6.50 -2.41 -17.35
N ASP A 96 6.60 -3.71 -17.08
CA ASP A 96 5.48 -4.64 -16.92
C ASP A 96 4.59 -4.32 -15.71
N LEU A 97 5.04 -3.47 -14.78
CA LEU A 97 4.25 -3.04 -13.63
C LEU A 97 3.29 -1.89 -13.95
N TRP A 98 3.37 -1.28 -15.13
CA TRP A 98 2.50 -0.16 -15.54
C TRP A 98 2.02 -0.22 -16.99
N VAL A 99 2.73 -0.94 -17.86
CA VAL A 99 2.30 -1.22 -19.24
C VAL A 99 1.67 -2.61 -19.32
N PRO A 100 0.43 -2.75 -19.85
CA PRO A 100 -0.14 -4.07 -20.11
C PRO A 100 0.69 -4.86 -21.12
N CYS A 101 1.18 -6.04 -20.73
CA CYS A 101 1.82 -6.98 -21.66
C CYS A 101 0.75 -7.89 -22.29
N ARG A 102 0.88 -8.20 -23.60
CA ARG A 102 -0.12 -8.92 -24.40
C ARG A 102 -0.54 -10.31 -23.85
N ASN A 103 0.25 -10.92 -22.98
CA ASN A 103 -0.01 -12.25 -22.41
C ASN A 103 0.08 -12.29 -20.87
N ALA A 104 0.14 -11.13 -20.21
CA ALA A 104 0.24 -11.05 -18.76
C ALA A 104 -1.07 -10.59 -18.13
N LYS A 105 -1.20 -10.80 -16.81
CA LYS A 105 -2.23 -10.13 -16.04
C LYS A 105 -2.07 -8.61 -16.22
N LYS A 106 -3.19 -7.89 -16.23
CA LYS A 106 -3.15 -6.42 -16.25
C LYS A 106 -2.28 -5.93 -15.08
N PRO A 107 -1.41 -4.92 -15.30
CA PRO A 107 -0.57 -4.39 -14.25
C PRO A 107 -1.44 -3.95 -13.06
N GLY A 108 -0.97 -4.28 -11.85
CA GLY A 108 -1.55 -3.81 -10.60
C GLY A 108 -1.21 -2.35 -10.36
N GLN A 109 -1.26 -1.92 -9.09
CA GLN A 109 -0.83 -0.58 -8.70
C GLN A 109 0.42 -0.55 -7.80
N ASP A 110 1.20 -1.62 -7.77
CA ASP A 110 2.41 -1.73 -6.94
C ASP A 110 3.38 -0.56 -7.17
N LEU A 111 3.57 -0.16 -8.44
CA LEU A 111 4.44 0.97 -8.79
C LEU A 111 3.93 2.31 -8.21
N ALA A 112 2.61 2.54 -8.26
CA ALA A 112 1.98 3.73 -7.70
C ALA A 112 1.99 3.73 -6.16
N ILE A 113 1.79 2.56 -5.54
CA ILE A 113 1.89 2.39 -4.08
C ILE A 113 3.32 2.67 -3.62
N ALA A 114 4.34 2.13 -4.32
CA ALA A 114 5.74 2.36 -4.02
C ALA A 114 6.12 3.84 -4.16
N ALA A 115 5.71 4.50 -5.24
CA ALA A 115 5.91 5.93 -5.44
C ALA A 115 5.31 6.75 -4.29
N THR A 116 4.09 6.40 -3.86
CA THR A 116 3.41 7.04 -2.71
C THR A 116 4.22 6.83 -1.43
N ALA A 117 4.65 5.60 -1.15
CA ALA A 117 5.44 5.29 0.03
C ALA A 117 6.79 6.05 0.06
N ILE A 118 7.46 6.18 -1.08
CA ILE A 118 8.72 6.92 -1.19
C ILE A 118 8.50 8.41 -0.96
N ALA A 119 7.54 9.02 -1.65
CA ALA A 119 7.24 10.44 -1.52
C ALA A 119 6.91 10.82 -0.07
N HIS A 120 6.13 10.00 0.64
CA HIS A 120 5.73 10.24 2.02
C HIS A 120 6.66 9.59 3.07
N ARG A 121 7.80 9.03 2.65
CA ARG A 121 8.75 8.33 3.53
C ARG A 121 8.07 7.30 4.42
N ALA A 122 7.16 6.51 3.88
CA ALA A 122 6.40 5.49 4.58
C ALA A 122 6.96 4.09 4.33
N VAL A 123 6.65 3.16 5.24
CA VAL A 123 6.90 1.73 5.05
C VAL A 123 5.75 1.13 4.25
N VAL A 124 6.04 0.30 3.25
CA VAL A 124 4.99 -0.45 2.55
C VAL A 124 4.62 -1.67 3.40
N ALA A 125 3.32 -1.89 3.62
CA ALA A 125 2.82 -3.15 4.15
C ALA A 125 2.14 -3.94 3.03
N SER A 126 2.69 -5.10 2.69
CA SER A 126 2.20 -5.94 1.59
C SER A 126 2.44 -7.42 1.90
N MET A 127 1.50 -8.27 1.51
CA MET A 127 1.67 -9.73 1.51
C MET A 127 2.24 -10.24 0.17
N ASN A 128 2.20 -9.43 -0.89
CA ASN A 128 2.82 -9.72 -2.19
C ASN A 128 4.08 -8.87 -2.38
N THR A 129 5.22 -9.35 -1.87
CA THR A 129 6.42 -8.52 -1.74
C THR A 129 7.36 -8.51 -2.95
N LYS A 130 7.13 -9.38 -3.95
CA LYS A 130 8.05 -9.57 -5.09
C LYS A 130 8.29 -8.30 -5.90
N ASP A 131 7.22 -7.60 -6.27
CA ASP A 131 7.33 -6.40 -7.10
C ASP A 131 7.95 -5.24 -6.33
N PHE A 132 7.63 -5.08 -5.04
CA PHE A 132 8.27 -4.10 -4.16
C PHE A 132 9.77 -4.36 -3.96
N VAL A 133 10.20 -5.62 -3.84
CA VAL A 133 11.63 -6.00 -3.79
C VAL A 133 12.34 -5.67 -5.10
N ARG A 134 11.66 -5.83 -6.25
CA ARG A 134 12.20 -5.44 -7.56
C ARG A 134 12.31 -3.92 -7.68
N ILE A 135 11.31 -3.17 -7.22
CA ILE A 135 11.32 -1.70 -7.19
C ILE A 135 12.46 -1.16 -6.32
N ASP A 136 12.69 -1.74 -5.14
CA ASP A 136 13.73 -1.30 -4.18
C ASP A 136 15.16 -1.32 -4.75
N ARG A 137 15.41 -2.13 -5.79
CA ARG A 137 16.70 -2.16 -6.50
C ARG A 137 17.01 -0.84 -7.18
N TYR A 138 15.98 -0.14 -7.68
CA TYR A 138 16.09 1.11 -8.42
C TYR A 138 15.66 2.33 -7.59
N PHE A 139 14.63 2.17 -6.75
CA PHE A 139 14.07 3.22 -5.91
C PHE A 139 13.95 2.73 -4.47
N ARG A 140 14.86 3.20 -3.60
CA ARG A 140 14.93 2.71 -2.22
C ARG A 140 13.63 2.95 -1.46
N LEU A 141 13.02 1.85 -1.01
CA LEU A 141 11.91 1.88 -0.07
C LEU A 141 12.43 2.13 1.35
N ARG A 142 11.63 2.81 2.17
CA ARG A 142 11.95 2.98 3.60
C ARG A 142 11.95 1.64 4.34
N GLY A 143 11.12 0.70 3.89
CA GLY A 143 10.94 -0.63 4.43
C GLY A 143 9.76 -1.34 3.74
N LEU A 144 9.76 -2.67 3.77
CA LEU A 144 8.68 -3.52 3.30
C LEU A 144 8.39 -4.58 4.37
N PHE A 145 7.19 -4.54 4.91
CA PHE A 145 6.74 -5.41 5.98
C PHE A 145 5.59 -6.30 5.48
N ASN A 146 5.67 -7.59 5.78
CA ASN A 146 4.64 -8.57 5.47
C ASN A 146 3.85 -8.91 6.74
N PRO A 147 2.59 -8.45 6.87
CA PRO A 147 1.79 -8.66 8.08
C PRO A 147 1.27 -10.10 8.23
N ASP A 148 1.27 -10.92 7.17
CA ASP A 148 0.82 -12.31 7.27
C ASP A 148 1.86 -13.25 7.91
N CYS A 149 3.14 -12.89 7.85
CA CYS A 149 4.22 -13.68 8.47
C CYS A 149 5.05 -12.89 9.49
N GLY A 150 4.76 -11.60 9.68
CA GLY A 150 5.50 -10.74 10.60
C GLY A 150 6.92 -10.42 10.17
N ARG A 151 7.25 -10.58 8.87
CA ARG A 151 8.61 -10.46 8.34
C ARG A 151 8.88 -9.12 7.67
N TRP A 152 10.12 -8.64 7.80
CA TRP A 152 10.65 -7.56 6.97
C TRP A 152 11.33 -8.14 5.74
N ASP A 153 10.73 -7.97 4.56
CA ASP A 153 11.38 -8.33 3.29
C ASP A 153 12.40 -7.25 2.85
N ILE A 154 12.16 -6.01 3.26
CA ILE A 154 13.11 -4.89 3.13
C ILE A 154 13.23 -4.28 4.53
N PRO A 155 14.38 -4.46 5.23
CA PRO A 155 14.59 -3.88 6.54
C PRO A 155 14.44 -2.35 6.52
N LEU A 156 14.08 -1.77 7.66
CA LEU A 156 14.02 -0.32 7.80
C LEU A 156 15.33 0.33 7.36
N ALA A 157 15.24 1.45 6.62
CA ALA A 157 16.39 2.19 6.11
C ALA A 157 17.41 2.58 7.21
N SER A 158 16.97 2.73 8.47
CA SER A 158 17.86 2.95 9.62
C SER A 158 18.74 1.75 9.95
N ALA A 159 18.23 0.52 9.80
CA ALA A 159 18.95 -0.72 10.04
C ALA A 159 19.87 -1.11 8.86
N ARG A 160 19.50 -0.71 7.63
CA ARG A 160 20.29 -1.00 6.41
C ARG A 160 21.66 -0.30 6.37
N ARG A 161 21.79 0.87 7.00
CA ARG A 161 23.05 1.62 7.08
C ARG A 161 24.16 0.87 7.84
N SER A 162 23.80 -0.17 8.59
CA SER A 162 24.72 -0.93 9.44
C SER A 162 25.34 -2.15 8.75
N SER A 163 24.83 -2.64 7.60
CA SER A 163 25.22 -3.97 7.11
C SER A 163 25.53 -4.13 5.61
N ALA A 164 25.46 -3.10 4.76
CA ALA A 164 25.76 -3.29 3.34
C ALA A 164 26.20 -2.00 2.64
N ALA A 165 27.51 -1.78 2.58
CA ALA A 165 28.13 -0.88 1.62
C ALA A 165 28.95 -1.74 0.65
N GLN A 166 28.61 -1.73 -0.65
CA GLN A 166 29.56 -1.74 -1.80
C GLN A 166 29.01 -2.31 -3.13
N THR A 167 27.91 -3.08 -3.18
CA THR A 167 27.43 -3.66 -4.47
C THR A 167 26.09 -3.12 -4.99
N HIS A 168 25.18 -2.64 -4.13
CA HIS A 168 23.86 -2.11 -4.53
C HIS A 168 23.86 -0.69 -5.11
N ASP A 169 24.96 0.05 -4.98
CA ASP A 169 24.99 1.49 -5.26
C ASP A 169 25.11 1.81 -6.77
N LYS A 170 25.71 0.92 -7.59
CA LYS A 170 26.04 1.25 -8.99
C LYS A 170 24.83 1.36 -9.93
N GLU A 171 23.82 0.49 -9.78
CA GLU A 171 22.57 0.62 -10.57
C GLU A 171 21.73 1.80 -10.11
N GLN A 172 21.80 2.17 -8.82
CA GLN A 172 21.05 3.26 -8.21
C GLN A 172 21.62 4.63 -8.62
N HIS A 173 22.94 4.79 -8.60
CA HIS A 173 23.61 6.03 -9.04
C HIS A 173 23.36 6.37 -10.50
N ARG A 174 23.13 5.38 -11.38
CA ARG A 174 22.83 5.62 -12.80
C ARG A 174 21.52 6.39 -13.01
N TRP A 175 20.56 6.25 -12.09
CA TRP A 175 19.23 6.86 -12.22
C TRP A 175 18.98 8.01 -11.23
N HIS A 176 19.90 8.25 -10.28
CA HIS A 176 19.80 9.34 -9.31
C HIS A 176 20.51 10.62 -9.81
N HIS A 177 19.84 11.42 -10.64
CA HIS A 177 20.30 12.77 -11.01
C HIS A 177 19.42 13.94 -10.52
N ARG A 178 18.37 13.69 -9.72
CA ARG A 178 17.59 14.77 -9.08
C ARG A 178 17.32 14.51 -7.59
N PRO A 179 17.68 15.44 -6.68
CA PRO A 179 17.24 15.36 -5.30
C PRO A 179 15.72 15.52 -5.23
N LEU A 180 15.05 14.66 -4.45
CA LEU A 180 13.62 14.78 -4.16
C LEU A 180 13.33 16.17 -3.56
N PRO A 181 12.26 16.86 -4.00
CA PRO A 181 11.92 18.18 -3.48
C PRO A 181 11.67 18.13 -1.96
N ARG A 182 12.11 19.19 -1.25
CA ARG A 182 11.88 19.36 0.19
C ARG A 182 10.36 19.44 0.45
N GLN A 183 9.79 18.42 1.08
CA GLN A 183 8.38 18.43 1.49
C GLN A 183 8.09 19.56 2.50
N ARG A 184 6.96 20.25 2.32
CA ARG A 184 6.34 21.09 3.37
C ARG A 184 5.89 20.18 4.52
N ARG A 185 6.12 20.64 5.76
CA ARG A 185 5.74 19.89 6.98
C ARG A 185 4.22 19.67 6.97
N TYR A 186 3.79 18.42 6.86
CA TYR A 186 2.43 18.04 7.24
C TYR A 186 2.30 18.21 8.75
N PHE A 187 1.43 19.13 9.18
CA PHE A 187 1.03 19.23 10.58
C PHE A 187 0.13 18.03 10.92
N PRO A 188 0.42 17.27 11.98
CA PRO A 188 -0.46 16.19 12.38
C PRO A 188 -1.76 16.77 12.92
N VAL A 189 -2.87 16.53 12.21
CA VAL A 189 -4.21 16.66 12.81
C VAL A 189 -4.31 15.56 13.87
N LYS A 190 -4.74 15.92 15.08
CA LYS A 190 -4.89 14.98 16.20
C LYS A 190 -5.77 13.80 15.76
N CYS A 191 -5.14 12.64 15.62
CA CYS A 191 -5.80 11.39 15.32
C CYS A 191 -6.55 10.92 16.57
N SER A 192 -7.88 10.92 16.52
CA SER A 192 -8.70 10.28 17.55
C SER A 192 -8.50 8.77 17.44
N ARG A 193 -7.83 8.18 18.43
CA ARG A 193 -7.29 6.82 18.43
C ARG A 193 -8.32 5.68 18.45
N PHE A 194 -9.63 5.97 18.43
CA PHE A 194 -10.62 5.01 18.91
C PHE A 194 -11.50 4.32 17.84
N LEU A 195 -11.73 4.93 16.66
CA LEU A 195 -12.73 4.41 15.72
C LEU A 195 -12.24 3.42 14.64
N PHE A 196 -10.97 3.47 14.23
CA PHE A 196 -10.48 2.57 13.16
C PHE A 196 -10.55 1.07 13.55
N SER A 197 -10.28 0.74 14.81
CA SER A 197 -10.42 -0.64 15.31
C SER A 197 -11.89 -1.06 15.46
N GLN A 198 -12.80 -0.10 15.73
CA GLN A 198 -14.24 -0.36 15.83
C GLN A 198 -14.88 -0.57 14.47
N VAL A 199 -14.49 0.14 13.41
CA VAL A 199 -14.96 -0.14 12.05
C VAL A 199 -14.55 -1.56 11.62
N LEU A 200 -13.31 -1.99 11.92
CA LEU A 200 -12.88 -3.36 11.67
C LEU A 200 -13.61 -4.40 12.53
N ARG A 201 -13.89 -4.13 13.82
CA ARG A 201 -14.62 -5.06 14.71
C ARG A 201 -16.13 -5.12 14.43
N THR A 202 -16.79 -3.99 14.21
CA THR A 202 -18.24 -3.93 13.91
C THR A 202 -18.59 -4.56 12.56
N THR A 203 -17.65 -4.60 11.61
CA THR A 203 -17.85 -5.34 10.35
C THR A 203 -17.79 -6.86 10.58
N VAL A 204 -16.97 -7.33 11.54
CA VAL A 204 -16.90 -8.75 11.91
C VAL A 204 -18.19 -9.18 12.63
N GLU A 205 -18.68 -8.39 13.59
CA GLU A 205 -19.90 -8.72 14.36
C GLU A 205 -21.19 -8.67 13.51
N ASN A 206 -21.32 -7.71 12.58
CA ASN A 206 -22.50 -7.63 11.71
C ASN A 206 -22.55 -8.68 10.60
N SER A 207 -21.44 -9.38 10.33
CA SER A 207 -21.39 -10.47 9.34
C SER A 207 -21.77 -11.85 9.93
N ALA A 208 -21.92 -11.95 11.26
CA ALA A 208 -22.39 -13.15 11.95
C ALA A 208 -23.93 -13.30 11.98
N PHE A 209 -24.68 -12.27 11.57
CA PHE A 209 -26.16 -12.25 11.61
C PHE A 209 -26.84 -12.54 10.25
N LEU A 210 -26.08 -12.85 9.21
CA LEU A 210 -26.61 -13.25 7.90
C LEU A 210 -26.02 -14.61 7.53
N SER A 211 -26.48 -15.62 8.27
CA SER A 211 -26.38 -17.04 7.89
C SER A 211 -27.53 -17.40 6.95
#